data_AF-A0A1C4CS76-F1
#
_entry.id   AF-A0A1C4CS76-F1
#
_cell.length_a   1.000
_cell.length_b   1.000
_cell.length_c   1.000
_cell.angle_alpha   90.00
_cell.angle_beta   90.00
_cell.angle_gamma   90.00
#
_symmetry.space_group_name_H-M   'P 1'
#
loop_
_entity.id
_entity.type
_entity.pdbx_description
1 polymer ?
#
loop_
_entity_poly.entity_id
_entity_poly.type
_entity_poly.pdbx_seq_one_letter_code
_entity_poly.pdbx_strand_id
1 'polypeptide(L)' 'MPVYYMKEIWTPLKLFGIKFFRCEENRIYIKVLQSHRKRIFR' A
#
# COMPACT_ATOMS: atom_id res chain seq x y z
N MET A 1 -18.77 -6.59 -0.14
CA MET A 1 -17.66 -5.91 0.56
C MET A 1 -17.42 -4.60 -0.16
N PRO A 2 -17.35 -3.42 0.49
CA PRO A 2 -17.08 -2.16 -0.21
C PRO A 2 -15.76 -2.33 -0.97
N VAL A 3 -15.84 -2.21 -2.30
CA VAL A 3 -14.71 -2.45 -3.21
C VAL A 3 -13.82 -1.22 -3.11
N TYR A 4 -12.99 -1.17 -2.08
CA TYR A 4 -11.96 -0.14 -1.98
C TYR A 4 -10.97 -0.36 -3.12
N TYR A 5 -11.00 0.53 -4.12
CA TYR A 5 -10.01 0.54 -5.19
C TYR A 5 -8.65 0.88 -4.59
N MET A 6 -7.85 -0.16 -4.34
CA MET A 6 -6.44 -0.05 -3.97
C MET A 6 -5.60 -0.06 -5.24
N LYS A 7 -4.95 1.05 -5.54
CA LYS A 7 -3.93 1.13 -6.59
C LYS A 7 -2.55 0.89 -5.97
N GLU A 8 -1.80 -0.05 -6.54
CA GLU A 8 -0.40 -0.21 -6.18
C GLU A 8 0.41 0.93 -6.80
N ILE A 9 1.27 1.58 -6.00
CA ILE A 9 2.21 2.59 -6.48
C ILE A 9 3.53 1.88 -6.73
N TRP A 10 3.99 1.92 -7.98
CA TRP A 10 5.33 1.45 -8.30
C TRP A 10 6.36 2.45 -7.77
N THR A 11 7.26 1.97 -6.92
CA THR A 11 8.36 2.76 -6.34
C THR A 11 9.65 1.94 -6.42
N PRO A 12 10.84 2.57 -6.46
CA PRO A 12 12.11 1.84 -6.41
C PRO A 12 12.25 1.00 -5.13
N LEU A 13 11.57 1.39 -4.04
CA LEU A 13 11.47 0.65 -2.79
C LEU A 13 10.82 -0.75 -2.96
N LYS A 14 10.08 -0.97 -4.05
CA LYS A 14 9.52 -2.28 -4.42
C LYS A 14 10.61 -3.34 -4.65
N LEU A 15 11.78 -2.93 -5.14
CA LEU A 15 12.95 -3.81 -5.32
C LEU A 15 13.49 -4.28 -3.97
N PHE A 16 13.39 -3.44 -2.95
CA PHE A 16 13.77 -3.76 -1.56
C PHE A 16 12.62 -4.41 -0.77
N GLY A 17 11.56 -4.86 -1.45
CA GLY A 17 10.43 -5.56 -0.84
C GLY A 17 9.39 -4.65 -0.19
N ILE A 18 9.48 -3.33 -0.37
CA ILE A 18 8.52 -2.36 0.19
C ILE A 18 7.50 -1.98 -0.90
N LYS A 19 6.25 -2.39 -0.71
CA LYS A 19 5.15 -2.09 -1.64
C LYS A 19 4.24 -1.03 -1.03
N PHE A 20 3.88 -0.03 -1.82
CA PHE A 20 2.94 1.02 -1.44
C PHE A 20 1.60 0.82 -2.15
N PHE A 21 0.51 1.04 -1.44
CA PHE A 21 -0.85 0.99 -1.96
C PHE A 21 -1.58 2.26 -1.56
N ARG A 22 -2.29 2.86 -2.51
CA ARG A 22 -3.13 4.03 -2.30
C ARG A 22 -4.59 3.64 -2.47
N CYS A 23 -5.42 4.01 -1.50
CA CYS A 23 -6.88 3.96 -1.57
C CYS A 23 -7.45 5.30 -2.03
N GLU A 24 -8.64 5.29 -2.62
CA GLU A 24 -9.36 6.51 -3.00
C GLU A 24 -9.67 7.45 -1.83
N GLU A 25 -9.91 6.92 -0.64
CA GLU A 25 -10.09 7.70 0.60
C GLU A 25 -8.77 8.34 1.12
N ASN A 26 -7.80 8.61 0.24
CA ASN A 26 -6.47 9.16 0.56
C ASN A 26 -5.64 8.35 1.57
N ARG A 27 -6.06 7.13 1.90
CA ARG A 27 -5.34 6.23 2.81
C ARG A 27 -4.19 5.55 2.10
N ILE A 28 -3.00 5.65 2.67
CA ILE A 28 -1.79 5.00 2.18
C ILE A 28 -1.49 3.78 3.04
N TYR A 29 -1.22 2.67 2.37
CA TYR A 29 -0.80 1.42 2.99
C TYR A 29 0.59 1.03 2.50
N ILE A 30 1.36 0.43 3.39
CA ILE A 30 2.66 -0.15 3.08
C ILE A 30 2.64 -1.63 3.40
N LYS A 31 3.34 -2.39 2.57
CA LYS A 31 3.64 -3.79 2.83
C LYS A 31 5.14 -3.97 2.69
N VAL A 32 5.79 -4.38 3.77
CA VAL A 32 7.23 -4.69 3.75
C VAL A 32 7.36 -6.20 3.71
N LEU A 33 7.89 -6.74 2.62
CA LEU A 33 8.14 -8.17 2.39
C LEU A 33 6.91 -9.04 2.69
N GLN A 34 7.02 -9.94 3.67
CA GLN A 34 5.98 -10.86 4.12
C GLN A 34 5.09 -10.27 5.23
N SER A 35 5.35 -9.04 5.66
CA SER A 35 4.58 -8.41 6.74
C SER A 35 3.15 -8.06 6.28
N HIS A 36 2.24 -7.95 7.24
CA HIS A 36 0.87 -7.54 6.97
C HIS A 36 0.82 -6.09 6.48
N ARG A 37 -0.17 -5.75 5.63
CA ARG A 37 -0.33 -4.37 5.15
C ARG A 37 -0.62 -3.45 6.34
N LYS A 38 0.20 -2.41 6.53
CA LYS A 38 0.01 -1.40 7.57
C LYS A 38 -0.48 -0.11 6.94
N ARG A 39 -1.46 0.56 7.57
CA ARG A 39 -1.87 1.91 7.20
C ARG A 39 -0.85 2.90 7.76
N ILE A 40 -0.34 3.81 6.94
CA ILE A 40 0.59 4.87 7.36
C ILE A 40 -0.14 6.19 7.61
N PHE A 41 -1.14 6.54 6.78
CA PHE A 41 -1.84 7.82 6.86
C PHE A 41 -3.36 7.64 6.88
N ARG A 42 -4.05 8.47 7.68
CA ARG A 42 -5.52 8.58 7.76
C ARG A 42 -6.02 9.62 6.77
#